data_AF-A0A0T7BR05-F1
#
_entry.id   AF-A0A0T7BR05-F1
#
_cell.length_a   1.000
_cell.length_b   1.000
_cell.length_c   1.000
_cell.angle_alpha   90.00
_cell.angle_beta   90.00
_cell.angle_gamma   90.00
#
_symmetry.space_group_name_H-M   'P 1'
#
loop_
_entity.id
_entity.type
_entity.pdbx_description
1 polymer ?
#
loop_
_entity_poly.entity_id
_entity_poly.type
_entity_poly.pdbx_seq_one_letter_code
_entity_poly.pdbx_strand_id
1 'polypeptide(L)' 'MHLNGYKIANPTILARISHEELEDLFKGYGYTPYFVEGHDPAQVHQLMTATLETVILEIKKIQTEARTSGVGKRPR' A
#
# COMPACT_ATOMS: atom_id res chain seq x y z
N MET A 1 5.69 1.56 0.16
CA MET A 1 6.90 0.73 -0.02
C MET A 1 7.33 0.83 -1.48
N HIS A 2 8.60 1.04 -1.80
CA HIS A 2 9.08 1.02 -3.20
C HIS A 2 9.84 -0.28 -3.47
N LEU A 3 9.23 -1.19 -4.22
CA LEU A 3 9.77 -2.52 -4.54
C LEU A 3 10.33 -2.55 -5.96
N ASN A 4 11.48 -1.89 -6.17
CA ASN A 4 12.18 -1.90 -7.46
C ASN A 4 12.95 -3.21 -7.75
N GLY A 5 12.85 -4.21 -6.87
CA GLY A 5 13.46 -5.53 -7.04
C GLY A 5 14.90 -5.68 -6.54
N TYR A 6 15.63 -4.60 -6.26
CA TYR A 6 17.08 -4.65 -6.04
C TYR A 6 17.58 -3.76 -4.90
N LYS A 7 18.70 -4.19 -4.32
CA LYS A 7 19.60 -3.43 -3.46
C LYS A 7 20.96 -3.29 -4.17
N ILE A 8 21.97 -2.73 -3.51
CA ILE A 8 23.27 -2.35 -4.12
C ILE A 8 23.89 -3.47 -5.00
N ALA A 9 23.84 -4.73 -4.56
CA ALA A 9 24.46 -5.85 -5.27
C ALA A 9 23.62 -7.13 -5.25
N ASN A 10 22.32 -7.06 -4.95
CA ASN A 10 21.48 -8.24 -4.73
C ASN A 10 19.99 -7.93 -4.96
N PRO A 11 19.13 -8.92 -5.18
CA PRO A 11 17.68 -8.72 -5.12
C PRO A 11 17.19 -8.45 -3.69
N THR A 12 16.01 -7.84 -3.53
CA THR A 12 15.35 -7.68 -2.21
C THR A 12 14.48 -8.89 -1.88
N ILE A 13 14.41 -9.28 -0.60
CA ILE A 13 13.62 -10.46 -0.17
C ILE A 13 12.14 -10.27 -0.52
N LEU A 14 11.58 -9.10 -0.19
CA LEU A 14 10.16 -8.79 -0.43
C LEU A 14 9.78 -8.74 -1.91
N ALA A 15 10.74 -8.58 -2.83
CA ALA A 15 10.48 -8.66 -4.27
C ALA A 15 10.61 -10.08 -4.84
N ARG A 16 10.93 -11.07 -4.01
CA ARG A 16 11.11 -12.48 -4.41
C ARG A 16 10.10 -13.44 -3.80
N ILE A 17 9.27 -12.98 -2.88
CA ILE A 17 8.09 -13.71 -2.40
C ILE A 17 6.91 -13.46 -3.35
N SER A 18 5.88 -14.30 -3.28
CA SER A 18 4.67 -14.13 -4.09
C SER A 18 3.90 -12.85 -3.73
N HIS A 19 3.05 -12.39 -4.66
CA HIS A 19 2.15 -11.27 -4.41
C HIS A 19 1.22 -11.55 -3.21
N GLU A 20 0.72 -12.79 -3.10
CA GLU A 20 -0.14 -13.25 -2.00
C GLU A 20 0.59 -13.19 -0.66
N GLU A 21 1.81 -13.74 -0.56
CA GLU A 21 2.60 -13.69 0.69
C GLU A 21 2.93 -12.25 1.09
N LEU A 22 3.20 -11.37 0.13
CA LEU A 22 3.48 -9.96 0.38
C LEU A 22 2.23 -9.22 0.87
N GLU A 23 1.07 -9.51 0.27
CA GLU A 23 -0.22 -8.96 0.68
C GLU A 23 -0.57 -9.41 2.10
N ASP A 24 -0.46 -10.70 2.38
CA ASP A 24 -0.74 -11.29 3.70
C ASP A 24 0.20 -10.78 4.77
N LEU A 25 1.48 -10.55 4.45
CA LEU A 25 2.44 -9.92 5.36
C LEU A 25 1.94 -8.54 5.82
N PHE A 26 1.54 -7.68 4.88
CA PHE A 26 1.08 -6.34 5.22
C PHE A 26 -0.30 -6.32 5.89
N LYS A 27 -1.20 -7.23 5.51
CA LYS A 27 -2.45 -7.48 6.25
C LYS A 27 -2.18 -7.95 7.68
N GLY A 28 -1.19 -8.82 7.88
CA GLY A 28 -0.74 -9.28 9.20
C GLY A 28 -0.16 -8.14 10.05
N TYR A 29 0.54 -7.20 9.42
CA TYR A 29 0.93 -5.93 10.04
C TYR A 29 -0.22 -4.94 10.21
N GLY A 30 -1.45 -5.32 9.85
CA GLY A 30 -2.69 -4.56 9.94
C GLY A 30 -2.67 -3.27 9.12
N TYR A 31 -2.08 -3.34 7.94
CA TYR A 31 -2.27 -2.39 6.85
C TYR A 31 -3.28 -2.95 5.84
N THR A 32 -3.85 -2.06 5.06
CA THR A 32 -4.66 -2.37 3.87
C THR A 32 -3.77 -2.11 2.66
N PRO A 33 -3.09 -3.12 2.09
CA PRO A 33 -2.10 -2.92 1.05
C PRO A 33 -2.75 -2.56 -0.29
N TYR A 34 -2.14 -1.61 -1.00
CA TYR A 34 -2.48 -1.25 -2.36
C TYR A 34 -1.26 -1.43 -3.24
N PHE A 35 -1.44 -2.06 -4.40
CA PHE A 35 -0.35 -2.38 -5.33
C PHE A 35 -0.45 -1.52 -6.59
N VAL A 36 0.68 -0.96 -7.00
CA VAL A 36 0.83 -0.22 -8.25
C VAL A 36 2.01 -0.83 -8.98
N GLU A 37 1.72 -1.55 -10.06
CA GLU A 37 2.69 -2.38 -10.77
C GLU A 37 2.52 -2.18 -12.29
N GLY A 38 3.62 -2.23 -13.03
CA GLY A 38 3.61 -2.08 -14.49
C GLY A 38 4.98 -1.71 -15.05
N HIS A 39 5.11 -1.82 -16.37
CA HIS A 39 6.36 -1.55 -17.10
C HIS A 39 6.28 -0.31 -17.98
N ASP A 40 5.07 0.16 -18.32
CA ASP A 40 4.85 1.40 -19.06
C ASP A 40 4.69 2.58 -18.07
N PRO A 41 5.61 3.56 -18.07
CA PRO A 41 5.53 4.71 -17.19
C PRO A 41 4.22 5.49 -17.31
N ALA A 42 3.68 5.67 -18.52
CA ALA A 42 2.47 6.46 -18.72
C ALA A 42 1.27 5.83 -18.00
N GLN A 43 1.12 4.51 -18.11
CA GLN A 43 0.08 3.75 -17.43
C GLN A 43 0.31 3.71 -15.91
N VAL A 44 1.54 3.45 -15.46
CA VAL A 44 1.89 3.37 -14.04
C VAL A 44 1.66 4.71 -13.33
N HIS A 45 1.94 5.84 -13.98
CA HIS A 45 1.67 7.16 -13.41
C HIS A 45 0.17 7.42 -13.19
N GLN A 46 -0.67 7.01 -14.15
CA GLN A 46 -2.12 7.12 -14.00
C GLN A 46 -2.63 6.21 -12.88
N LEU A 47 -2.16 4.96 -12.84
CA LEU A 47 -2.54 3.99 -11.81
C LEU A 47 -2.12 4.44 -10.41
N MET A 48 -0.89 4.98 -10.28
CA MET A 48 -0.40 5.58 -9.04
C MET A 48 -1.28 6.73 -8.58
N THR A 49 -1.67 7.63 -9.50
CA THR A 49 -2.50 8.80 -9.17
C THR A 49 -3.86 8.38 -8.62
N ALA A 50 -4.56 7.47 -9.33
CA ALA A 50 -5.86 6.97 -8.90
C ALA A 50 -5.79 6.22 -7.55
N THR A 51 -4.73 5.43 -7.35
CA THR A 51 -4.52 4.68 -6.11
C THR A 51 -4.25 5.62 -4.94
N LEU A 52 -3.41 6.64 -5.13
CA LEU A 52 -3.13 7.63 -4.09
C LEU A 52 -4.37 8.44 -3.71
N GLU A 53 -5.20 8.81 -4.68
CA GLU A 53 -6.48 9.49 -4.39
C GLU A 53 -7.37 8.63 -3.49
N THR A 54 -7.53 7.36 -3.82
CA THR A 54 -8.29 6.38 -3.02
C THR A 54 -7.74 6.29 -1.60
N VAL A 55 -6.43 6.06 -1.44
CA VAL A 55 -5.78 5.91 -0.13
C VAL A 55 -5.91 7.18 0.71
N ILE A 56 -5.78 8.37 0.12
CA ILE A 56 -5.93 9.64 0.85
C ILE A 56 -7.36 9.81 1.35
N LEU A 57 -8.36 9.45 0.55
CA LEU A 57 -9.77 9.52 0.95
C LEU A 57 -10.09 8.57 2.10
N GLU A 58 -9.56 7.35 2.07
CA GLU A 58 -9.71 6.38 3.15
C GLU A 58 -9.06 6.86 4.45
N ILE A 59 -7.83 7.39 4.37
CA ILE A 59 -7.16 7.98 5.53
C ILE A 59 -8.01 9.12 6.12
N LYS A 60 -8.57 10.01 5.30
CA LYS A 60 -9.43 11.10 5.76
C LYS A 60 -10.71 10.58 6.42
N LYS A 61 -11.30 9.51 5.89
CA LYS A 61 -12.48 8.85 6.47
C LYS A 61 -12.15 8.28 7.86
N ILE A 62 -11.07 7.50 7.96
CA ILE A 62 -10.58 6.93 9.23
C ILE A 62 -10.34 8.03 10.27
N GLN A 63 -9.67 9.11 9.87
CA GLN A 63 -9.40 10.23 10.77
C GLN A 63 -10.68 10.92 11.23
N THR A 64 -11.66 11.10 10.34
CA THR A 64 -12.95 11.69 10.66
C THR A 64 -13.69 10.81 11.68
N GLU A 65 -13.81 9.52 11.41
CA GLU A 65 -14.47 8.55 12.30
C GLU A 65 -13.82 8.51 13.69
N ALA A 66 -12.50 8.50 13.77
CA ALA A 66 -11.79 8.52 15.05
C ALA A 66 -12.06 9.80 15.86
N ARG A 67 -12.09 10.96 15.20
CA ARG A 67 -12.32 12.27 15.83
C ARG A 67 -13.78 12.46 16.25
N THR A 68 -14.75 11.96 15.47
CA THR A 68 -16.18 12.13 15.77
C THR A 68 -16.70 11.13 16.80
N SER A 69 -16.24 9.87 16.74
CA SER A 69 -16.67 8.84 17.68
C SER A 69 -15.99 8.93 19.04
N GLY A 70 -14.80 9.55 19.12
CA GLY A 70 -13.96 9.53 20.32
C GLY A 70 -13.39 8.14 20.66
N VAL A 71 -13.58 7.15 19.79
CA VAL A 71 -13.15 5.77 20.00
C VAL A 71 -11.94 5.45 19.13
N GLY A 72 -10.78 5.26 19.77
CA GLY A 72 -9.56 4.81 19.10
C GLY A 72 -9.62 3.33 18.76
N LYS A 73 -10.12 2.99 17.57
CA LYS A 73 -10.03 1.62 17.02
C LYS A 73 -8.95 1.56 15.96
N ARG A 74 -8.34 0.37 15.83
CA ARG A 74 -7.45 0.09 14.71
C ARG A 74 -8.28 0.10 13.41
N PRO A 75 -7.94 0.95 12.43
CA PRO A 75 -8.59 0.93 11.13
C PRO A 75 -8.29 -0.40 10.41
N ARG A 76 -9.24 -0.89 9.63
CA ARG A 76 -9.04 -2.01 8.69
C ARG A 76 -9.48 -1.59 7.31
#